data_AF-A0A8I2K705-F1
#
_entry.id   AF-A0A8I2K705-F1
#
_cell.length_a   1.000
_cell.length_b   1.000
_cell.length_c   1.000
_cell.angle_alpha   90.00
_cell.angle_beta   90.00
_cell.angle_gamma   90.00
#
_symmetry.space_group_name_H-M   'P 1'
#
loop_
_entity.id
_entity.type
_entity.pdbx_description
1 polymer ?
#
loop_
_entity_poly.entity_id
_entity_poly.type
_entity_poly.pdbx_seq_one_letter_code
_entity_poly.pdbx_strand_id
1 'polypeptide(L)'
;MFSKISRYKKLPDIVAVDSRGRSLESKSIRLLPEVSGTFLHTVEEVDRLDHLAYKYYKQPRKWWRICDANPEFMSPRTLLGKEPIVTLQFPITFDDSSTQPPWHKLLKTLSQIPGVRDVSIKEDTQLVKKTIQHEYEGETVEVEVHTDTFERVVIVTYNHLTVTAADLQKAIEDEGFKMGPAENTGRIGKKIVIPPDVLR
;
A
#
# COMPACT_ATOMS: atom_id res chain seq x y z
N MET A 1 -23.45 27.52 -10.87
CA MET A 1 -22.36 28.24 -11.58
C MET A 1 -21.01 27.86 -10.96
N PHE A 2 -19.98 27.54 -11.75
CA PHE A 2 -18.65 27.15 -11.24
C PHE A 2 -17.82 28.34 -10.73
N SER A 3 -17.00 28.11 -9.70
CA SER A 3 -16.05 29.11 -9.19
C SER A 3 -14.97 29.46 -10.21
N LYS A 4 -14.35 30.65 -10.08
CA LYS A 4 -13.29 31.13 -11.01
C LYS A 4 -12.10 30.16 -11.12
N ILE A 5 -11.82 29.40 -10.07
CA ILE A 5 -10.69 28.47 -9.98
C ILE A 5 -11.10 27.00 -10.19
N SER A 6 -12.36 26.75 -10.58
CA SER A 6 -12.85 25.39 -10.82
C SER A 6 -12.23 24.81 -12.09
N ARG A 7 -11.85 23.53 -12.02
CA ARG A 7 -11.40 22.75 -13.19
C ARG A 7 -12.40 22.71 -14.35
N TYR A 8 -13.68 22.93 -14.08
CA TYR A 8 -14.77 22.91 -15.08
C TYR A 8 -15.14 24.29 -15.61
N LYS A 9 -14.53 25.37 -15.09
CA LYS A 9 -14.94 26.75 -15.40
C LYS A 9 -14.77 27.09 -16.88
N LYS A 10 -13.71 26.59 -17.52
CA LYS A 10 -13.35 26.87 -18.92
C LYS A 10 -14.00 25.90 -19.92
N LEU A 11 -14.78 24.91 -19.48
CA LEU A 11 -15.40 23.95 -20.38
C LEU A 11 -16.65 24.52 -21.04
N PRO A 12 -16.90 24.18 -22.33
CA PRO A 12 -18.13 24.56 -23.01
C PRO A 12 -19.35 23.91 -22.35
N ASP A 13 -20.46 24.64 -22.38
CA ASP A 13 -21.78 24.12 -22.04
C ASP A 13 -22.34 23.35 -23.24
N ILE A 14 -22.94 22.20 -22.97
CA ILE A 14 -23.62 21.34 -23.93
C ILE A 14 -25.07 21.15 -23.47
N VAL A 15 -26.00 21.10 -24.40
CA VAL A 15 -27.40 20.79 -24.13
C VAL A 15 -27.69 19.39 -24.65
N ALA A 16 -28.00 18.47 -23.75
CA ALA A 16 -28.41 17.12 -24.10
C ALA A 16 -29.93 17.01 -24.00
N VAL A 17 -30.57 16.40 -25.00
CA VAL A 17 -32.00 16.11 -24.99
C VAL A 17 -32.21 14.67 -24.55
N ASP A 18 -32.92 14.46 -23.44
CA ASP A 18 -33.30 13.13 -22.96
C ASP A 18 -34.38 12.53 -23.88
N SER A 19 -34.54 11.20 -23.84
CA SER A 19 -35.60 10.41 -24.44
C SER A 19 -37.02 10.97 -24.24
N ARG A 20 -37.24 11.77 -23.20
CA ARG A 20 -38.52 12.44 -22.88
C ARG A 20 -38.63 13.88 -23.40
N GLY A 21 -37.72 14.32 -24.26
CA GLY A 21 -37.71 15.68 -24.84
C GLY A 21 -37.26 16.79 -23.87
N ARG A 22 -36.67 16.43 -22.73
CA ARG A 22 -36.17 17.40 -21.74
C ARG A 22 -34.75 17.83 -22.11
N SER A 23 -34.52 19.14 -22.15
CA SER A 23 -33.18 19.72 -22.34
C SER A 23 -32.45 19.82 -21.00
N LEU A 24 -31.26 19.24 -20.92
CA LEU A 24 -30.37 19.31 -19.77
C LEU A 24 -29.08 20.05 -20.14
N GLU A 25 -28.87 21.21 -19.54
CA GLU A 25 -27.60 21.93 -19.63
C GLU A 25 -26.53 21.21 -18.80
N SER A 26 -25.44 20.85 -19.45
CA SER A 26 -24.32 20.11 -18.86
C SER A 26 -22.99 20.69 -19.33
N LYS A 27 -21.89 20.34 -18.66
CA LYS A 27 -20.54 20.63 -19.18
C LYS A 27 -20.06 19.48 -20.07
N SER A 28 -19.25 19.82 -21.07
CA SER A 28 -18.55 18.80 -21.85
C SER A 28 -17.62 17.96 -20.96
N ILE A 29 -17.30 16.75 -21.43
CA ILE A 29 -16.28 15.90 -20.80
C ILE A 29 -14.93 16.63 -20.85
N ARG A 30 -14.17 16.55 -19.76
CA ARG A 30 -12.81 17.08 -19.67
C ARG A 30 -11.82 15.96 -19.91
N LEU A 31 -10.97 16.13 -20.92
CA LEU A 31 -9.81 15.26 -21.12
C LEU A 31 -8.70 15.60 -20.11
N LEU A 32 -8.02 14.58 -19.62
CA LEU A 32 -6.87 14.77 -18.72
C LEU A 32 -5.70 15.36 -19.52
N PRO A 33 -5.03 16.39 -18.99
CA PRO A 33 -3.86 16.94 -19.66
C PRO A 33 -2.69 15.95 -19.56
N GLU A 34 -1.92 15.81 -20.63
CA GLU A 34 -0.60 15.21 -20.52
C GLU A 34 0.29 16.11 -19.66
N VAL A 35 0.84 15.53 -18.60
CA VAL A 35 1.77 16.19 -17.69
C VAL A 35 3.05 15.39 -17.64
N SER A 36 4.12 15.93 -18.25
CA SER A 36 5.46 15.40 -18.00
C SER A 36 5.88 15.79 -16.59
N GLY A 37 6.06 14.78 -15.73
CA GLY A 37 6.40 14.96 -14.33
C GLY A 37 7.68 15.79 -14.16
N THR A 38 7.55 16.97 -13.56
CA THR A 38 8.69 17.87 -13.29
C THR A 38 9.18 17.74 -11.85
N PHE A 39 8.31 17.37 -10.91
CA PHE A 39 8.63 17.21 -9.50
C PHE A 39 7.97 15.97 -8.91
N LEU A 40 8.70 15.27 -8.04
CA LEU A 40 8.22 14.11 -7.31
C LEU A 40 8.14 14.43 -5.81
N HIS A 41 7.00 14.14 -5.19
CA HIS A 41 6.80 14.22 -3.74
C HIS A 41 6.72 12.82 -3.16
N THR A 42 7.42 12.57 -2.06
CA THR A 42 7.35 11.30 -1.32
C THR A 42 6.18 11.36 -0.36
N VAL A 43 5.24 10.42 -0.48
CA VAL A 43 4.03 10.40 0.33
C VAL A 43 4.37 10.06 1.79
N GLU A 44 3.92 10.90 2.71
CA GLU A 44 4.02 10.72 4.15
C GLU A 44 2.65 10.38 4.75
N GLU A 45 2.64 9.77 5.94
CA GLU A 45 1.40 9.38 6.61
C GLU A 45 0.48 10.58 6.92
N VAL A 46 1.07 11.72 7.27
CA VAL A 46 0.36 12.96 7.60
C VAL A 46 -0.13 13.73 6.37
N ASP A 47 0.21 13.29 5.15
CA ASP A 47 -0.10 14.03 3.96
C ASP A 47 -1.60 14.13 3.70
N ARG A 48 -2.02 15.32 3.28
CA ARG A 48 -3.36 15.55 2.76
C ARG A 48 -3.25 16.35 1.47
N LEU A 49 -4.10 16.03 0.50
CA LEU A 49 -4.03 16.61 -0.83
C LEU A 49 -4.25 18.13 -0.86
N ASP A 50 -5.11 18.64 0.00
CA ASP A 50 -5.32 20.08 0.22
C ASP A 50 -4.06 20.76 0.79
N HIS A 51 -3.39 20.13 1.75
CA HIS A 51 -2.13 20.62 2.32
C HIS A 51 -1.00 20.58 1.29
N LEU A 52 -0.89 19.51 0.51
CA LEU A 52 0.09 19.41 -0.58
C LEU A 52 -0.17 20.49 -1.63
N ALA A 53 -1.41 20.69 -2.05
CA ALA A 53 -1.77 21.75 -2.98
C ALA A 53 -1.44 23.14 -2.42
N TYR A 54 -1.64 23.36 -1.12
CA TYR A 54 -1.21 24.61 -0.49
C TYR A 54 0.31 24.75 -0.43
N LYS A 55 1.05 23.68 -0.10
CA LYS A 55 2.51 23.66 -0.05
C LYS A 55 3.11 24.07 -1.40
N TYR A 56 2.65 23.45 -2.48
CA TYR A 56 3.20 23.60 -3.83
C TYR A 56 2.59 24.75 -4.64
N TYR A 57 1.29 25.04 -4.49
CA TYR A 57 0.57 26.01 -5.32
C TYR A 57 0.07 27.23 -4.56
N LYS A 58 0.29 27.28 -3.23
CA LYS A 58 -0.29 28.29 -2.32
C LYS A 58 -1.82 28.36 -2.40
N GLN A 59 -2.47 27.32 -2.92
CA GLN A 59 -3.92 27.26 -3.10
C GLN A 59 -4.43 25.84 -2.84
N PRO A 60 -5.16 25.59 -1.73
CA PRO A 60 -5.57 24.24 -1.34
C PRO A 60 -6.58 23.63 -2.33
N ARG A 61 -7.38 24.47 -3.00
CA ARG A 61 -8.38 24.03 -3.98
C ARG A 61 -7.79 23.57 -5.32
N LYS A 62 -6.47 23.64 -5.52
CA LYS A 62 -5.76 23.14 -6.71
C LYS A 62 -5.32 21.67 -6.59
N TRP A 63 -5.75 20.96 -5.54
CA TRP A 63 -5.39 19.54 -5.32
C TRP A 63 -5.76 18.62 -6.49
N TRP A 64 -6.81 18.95 -7.25
CA TRP A 64 -7.20 18.19 -8.45
C TRP A 64 -6.10 18.16 -9.52
N ARG A 65 -5.17 19.14 -9.55
CA ARG A 65 -4.01 19.10 -10.45
C ARG A 65 -3.08 17.93 -10.13
N ILE A 66 -2.91 17.63 -8.84
CA ILE A 66 -2.11 16.49 -8.38
C ILE A 66 -2.79 15.19 -8.80
N CYS A 67 -4.10 15.08 -8.63
CA CYS A 67 -4.85 13.90 -9.07
C CYS A 67 -4.81 13.71 -10.60
N ASP A 68 -5.03 14.77 -11.38
CA ASP A 68 -4.97 14.70 -12.84
C ASP A 68 -3.58 14.28 -13.33
N ALA A 69 -2.53 14.57 -12.56
CA ALA A 69 -1.15 14.23 -12.90
C ALA A 69 -0.74 12.81 -12.53
N ASN A 70 -1.57 12.09 -11.78
CA ASN A 70 -1.33 10.70 -11.41
C ASN A 70 -2.59 9.88 -11.78
N PRO A 71 -2.90 9.74 -13.08
CA PRO A 71 -4.12 9.10 -13.57
C PRO A 71 -4.20 7.60 -13.27
N GLU A 72 -3.09 6.96 -12.90
CA GLU A 72 -3.04 5.57 -12.47
C GLU A 72 -3.85 5.31 -11.20
N PHE A 73 -4.14 6.35 -10.41
CA PHE A 73 -4.95 6.23 -9.20
C PHE A 73 -6.40 6.63 -9.47
N MET A 74 -7.33 5.69 -9.26
CA MET A 74 -8.75 5.91 -9.45
C MET A 74 -9.37 6.89 -8.44
N SER A 75 -8.78 7.00 -7.24
CA SER A 75 -9.29 7.89 -6.20
C SER A 75 -8.18 8.75 -5.55
N PRO A 76 -8.51 9.95 -5.05
CA PRO A 76 -7.59 10.79 -4.30
C PRO A 76 -7.04 10.12 -3.02
N ARG A 77 -7.81 9.18 -2.45
CA ARG A 77 -7.39 8.45 -1.24
C ARG A 77 -6.38 7.36 -1.56
N THR A 78 -6.60 6.64 -2.66
CA THR A 78 -5.68 5.63 -3.21
C THR A 78 -4.31 6.24 -3.47
N LEU A 79 -4.27 7.47 -4.03
CA LEU A 79 -3.04 8.19 -4.31
C LEU A 79 -2.16 8.37 -3.06
N LEU A 80 -2.78 8.66 -1.90
CA LEU A 80 -2.11 8.82 -0.60
C LEU A 80 -2.02 7.50 0.22
N GLY A 81 -2.54 6.39 -0.28
CA GLY A 81 -2.61 5.12 0.46
C GLY A 81 -3.53 5.17 1.69
N LYS A 82 -4.54 6.05 1.70
CA LYS A 82 -5.49 6.23 2.80
C LYS A 82 -6.79 5.46 2.59
N GLU A 83 -6.69 4.27 2.00
CA GLU A 83 -7.84 3.40 1.76
C GLU A 83 -8.15 2.57 3.01
N PRO A 84 -9.44 2.27 3.29
CA PRO A 84 -9.82 1.38 4.39
C PRO A 84 -9.18 0.00 4.29
N ILE A 85 -9.09 -0.53 3.06
CA ILE A 85 -8.48 -1.83 2.79
C ILE A 85 -6.98 -1.61 2.55
N VAL A 86 -6.15 -2.25 3.36
CA VAL A 86 -4.69 -2.15 3.29
C VAL A 86 -4.06 -3.54 3.28
N THR A 87 -2.85 -3.63 2.74
CA THR A 87 -2.06 -4.87 2.71
C THR A 87 -0.77 -4.66 3.50
N LEU A 88 -0.57 -5.50 4.52
CA LEU A 88 0.63 -5.54 5.34
C LEU A 88 1.39 -6.84 5.14
N GLN A 89 2.71 -6.75 5.27
CA GLN A 89 3.62 -7.90 5.29
C GLN A 89 4.13 -8.08 6.71
N PHE A 90 4.01 -9.29 7.23
CA PHE A 90 4.50 -9.69 8.54
C PHE A 90 5.62 -10.71 8.32
N PRO A 91 6.89 -10.29 8.42
CA PRO A 91 8.00 -11.22 8.45
C PRO A 91 7.83 -12.12 9.68
N ILE A 92 7.97 -13.44 9.49
CA ILE A 92 7.80 -14.41 10.57
C ILE A 92 8.94 -15.40 10.59
N THR A 93 9.26 -15.88 11.80
CA THR A 93 10.16 -17.00 12.03
C THR A 93 9.45 -18.06 12.84
N PHE A 94 9.86 -19.31 12.62
CA PHE A 94 9.31 -20.47 13.31
C PHE A 94 10.49 -21.26 13.87
N ASP A 95 10.55 -21.40 15.19
CA ASP A 95 11.73 -21.91 15.90
C ASP A 95 11.98 -23.41 15.63
N ASP A 96 10.92 -24.18 15.37
CA ASP A 96 11.05 -25.60 15.10
C ASP A 96 11.36 -25.85 13.62
N SER A 97 12.65 -25.94 13.29
CA SER A 97 13.13 -26.28 11.96
C SER A 97 12.92 -27.75 11.57
N SER A 98 12.52 -28.61 12.52
CA SER A 98 12.32 -30.05 12.28
C SER A 98 10.90 -30.41 11.85
N THR A 99 9.93 -29.52 12.09
CA THR A 99 8.52 -29.72 11.76
C THR A 99 8.03 -28.68 10.76
N GLN A 100 7.14 -29.07 9.85
CA GLN A 100 6.48 -28.10 8.96
C GLN A 100 5.64 -27.11 9.79
N PRO A 101 5.70 -25.79 9.51
CA PRO A 101 4.89 -24.82 10.25
C PRO A 101 3.39 -25.10 10.10
N PRO A 102 2.58 -24.79 11.11
CA PRO A 102 1.13 -25.06 11.11
C PRO A 102 0.35 -24.07 10.22
N TRP A 103 0.71 -23.98 8.93
CA TRP A 103 0.15 -23.03 7.97
C TRP A 103 -1.36 -23.11 7.86
N HIS A 104 -1.92 -24.31 7.85
CA HIS A 104 -3.37 -24.49 7.78
C HIS A 104 -4.08 -23.84 8.97
N LYS A 105 -3.51 -23.97 10.18
CA LYS A 105 -4.08 -23.40 11.40
C LYS A 105 -4.00 -21.88 11.35
N LEU A 106 -2.83 -21.33 11.00
CA LEU A 106 -2.63 -19.89 10.85
C LEU A 106 -3.59 -19.26 9.82
N LEU A 107 -3.64 -19.82 8.61
CA LEU A 107 -4.51 -19.34 7.55
C LEU A 107 -5.98 -19.39 7.97
N LYS A 108 -6.40 -20.48 8.62
CA LYS A 108 -7.77 -20.62 9.12
C LYS A 108 -8.08 -19.56 10.18
N THR A 109 -7.24 -19.40 11.19
CA THR A 109 -7.42 -18.41 12.27
C THR A 109 -7.52 -17.00 11.69
N LEU A 110 -6.58 -16.58 10.83
CA LEU A 110 -6.60 -15.25 10.23
C LEU A 110 -7.79 -15.03 9.29
N SER A 111 -8.17 -16.02 8.49
CA SER A 111 -9.32 -15.92 7.59
C SER A 111 -10.67 -15.79 8.30
N GLN A 112 -10.75 -16.23 9.56
CA GLN A 112 -11.97 -16.16 10.38
C GLN A 112 -12.14 -14.81 11.09
N ILE A 113 -11.10 -13.95 11.11
CA ILE A 113 -11.17 -12.63 11.74
C ILE A 113 -12.05 -11.70 10.90
N PRO A 114 -13.15 -11.15 11.46
CA PRO A 114 -14.00 -10.22 10.73
C PRO A 114 -13.24 -8.98 10.29
N GLY A 115 -13.21 -8.71 8.98
CA GLY A 115 -12.48 -7.59 8.40
C GLY A 115 -11.19 -7.98 7.69
N VAL A 116 -10.68 -9.20 7.89
CA VAL A 116 -9.67 -9.79 7.01
C VAL A 116 -10.33 -10.17 5.68
N ARG A 117 -9.70 -9.81 4.57
CA ARG A 117 -10.20 -10.10 3.22
C ARG A 117 -9.42 -11.20 2.53
N ASP A 118 -8.11 -11.19 2.69
CA ASP A 118 -7.22 -12.13 2.03
C ASP A 118 -5.96 -12.35 2.85
N VAL A 119 -5.43 -13.58 2.82
CA VAL A 119 -4.24 -14.00 3.54
C VAL A 119 -3.43 -14.91 2.62
N SER A 120 -2.16 -14.56 2.41
CA SER A 120 -1.22 -15.37 1.65
C SER A 120 0.10 -15.48 2.38
N ILE A 121 0.85 -16.55 2.10
CA ILE A 121 2.16 -16.80 2.70
C ILE A 121 3.16 -16.90 1.56
N LYS A 122 4.28 -16.18 1.69
CA LYS A 122 5.44 -16.30 0.82
C LYS A 122 6.57 -16.91 1.63
N GLU A 123 7.13 -18.00 1.13
CA GLU A 123 8.30 -18.66 1.69
C GLU A 123 9.41 -18.66 0.64
N ASP A 124 10.55 -18.09 0.98
CA ASP A 124 11.78 -18.15 0.19
C ASP A 124 12.82 -18.97 0.96
N THR A 125 13.52 -19.87 0.26
CA THR A 125 14.47 -20.81 0.87
C THR A 125 15.85 -20.51 0.33
N GLN A 126 16.77 -20.14 1.23
CA GLN A 126 18.16 -19.91 0.88
C GLN A 126 19.07 -20.91 1.58
N LEU A 127 19.93 -21.56 0.80
CA LEU A 127 21.02 -22.40 1.31
C LEU A 127 22.15 -21.50 1.81
N VAL A 128 22.29 -21.38 3.13
CA VAL A 128 23.36 -20.58 3.75
C VAL A 128 24.45 -21.52 4.26
N LYS A 129 25.71 -21.22 3.93
CA LYS A 129 26.85 -21.89 4.53
C LYS A 129 27.08 -21.34 5.95
N LYS A 130 27.01 -22.19 6.96
CA LYS A 130 27.29 -21.83 8.34
C LYS A 130 28.47 -22.65 8.85
N THR A 131 29.57 -21.98 9.19
CA THR A 131 30.69 -22.62 9.88
C THR A 131 30.30 -22.82 11.34
N ILE A 132 30.16 -24.08 11.74
CA ILE A 132 29.87 -24.45 13.13
C ILE A 132 31.17 -24.96 13.74
N GLN A 133 31.54 -24.42 14.88
CA GLN A 133 32.63 -24.96 15.69
C GLN A 133 32.11 -26.20 16.41
N HIS A 134 32.64 -27.37 16.06
CA HIS A 134 32.28 -28.64 16.66
C HIS A 134 33.49 -29.19 17.41
N GLU A 135 33.32 -29.43 18.71
CA GLU A 135 34.37 -29.98 19.56
C GLU A 135 34.34 -31.51 19.45
N TYR A 136 35.40 -32.08 18.87
CA TYR A 136 35.58 -33.53 18.71
C TYR A 136 36.88 -33.92 19.41
N GLU A 137 36.81 -34.83 20.38
CA GLU A 137 37.96 -35.32 21.16
C GLU A 137 38.84 -34.23 21.81
N GLY A 138 38.27 -33.06 22.14
CA GLY A 138 39.01 -31.95 22.77
C GLY A 138 39.72 -31.00 21.80
N GLU A 139 39.54 -31.18 20.49
CA GLU A 139 39.91 -30.21 19.46
C GLU A 139 38.68 -29.54 18.85
N THR A 140 38.77 -28.22 18.63
CA THR A 140 37.70 -27.45 17.98
C THR A 140 37.86 -27.56 16.47
N VAL A 141 36.98 -28.31 15.81
CA VAL A 141 36.99 -28.47 14.35
C VAL A 141 35.93 -27.53 13.76
N GLU A 142 36.34 -26.69 12.81
CA GLU A 142 35.42 -25.87 12.03
C GLU A 142 34.77 -26.72 10.93
N VAL A 143 33.48 -27.02 11.08
CA VAL A 143 32.70 -27.79 10.11
C VAL A 143 31.84 -26.83 9.31
N GLU A 144 31.99 -26.82 7.99
CA GLU A 144 31.07 -26.12 7.09
C GLU A 144 29.76 -26.91 6.97
N VAL A 145 28.71 -26.41 7.62
CA VAL A 145 27.36 -26.98 7.53
C VAL A 145 26.52 -26.10 6.62
N HIS A 146 25.95 -26.69 5.57
CA HIS A 146 24.92 -26.05 4.79
C HIS A 146 23.61 -26.10 5.59
N THR A 147 23.07 -24.94 5.95
CA THR A 147 21.78 -24.84 6.68
C THR A 147 20.79 -24.07 5.83
N ASP A 148 19.62 -24.64 5.62
CA ASP A 148 18.50 -23.96 4.99
C ASP A 148 18.00 -22.83 5.90
N THR A 149 18.02 -21.61 5.40
CA THR A 149 17.42 -20.44 6.03
C THR A 149 16.14 -20.10 5.29
N PHE A 150 15.02 -20.09 6.01
CA PHE A 150 13.71 -19.77 5.46
C PHE A 150 13.34 -18.33 5.76
N GLU A 151 13.17 -17.51 4.72
CA GLU A 151 12.56 -16.20 4.83
C GLU A 151 11.06 -16.35 4.57
N ARG A 152 10.26 -16.16 5.63
CA ARG A 152 8.81 -16.35 5.59
C ARG A 152 8.11 -15.02 5.84
N VAL A 153 7.12 -14.72 5.01
CA VAL A 153 6.31 -13.51 5.13
C VAL A 153 4.83 -13.89 5.00
N VAL A 154 4.04 -13.48 5.99
CA VAL A 154 2.58 -13.52 5.91
C VAL A 154 2.10 -12.18 5.36
N ILE A 155 1.36 -12.23 4.27
CA ILE A 155 0.78 -11.06 3.61
C ILE A 155 -0.72 -11.06 3.90
N VAL A 156 -1.19 -10.03 4.60
CA VAL A 156 -2.60 -9.90 4.99
C VAL A 156 -3.20 -8.66 4.38
N THR A 157 -4.30 -8.84 3.65
CA THR A 157 -5.15 -7.74 3.18
C THR A 157 -6.38 -7.66 4.07
N TYR A 158 -6.58 -6.52 4.73
CA TYR A 158 -7.64 -6.35 5.73
C TYR A 158 -8.18 -4.92 5.78
N ASN A 159 -9.35 -4.77 6.39
CA ASN A 159 -9.96 -3.48 6.67
C ASN A 159 -9.43 -2.92 8.01
N HIS A 160 -8.58 -1.89 7.94
CA HIS A 160 -7.97 -1.30 9.13
C HIS A 160 -8.96 -0.54 10.02
N LEU A 161 -10.20 -0.32 9.55
CA LEU A 161 -11.27 0.28 10.36
C LEU A 161 -11.95 -0.74 11.29
N THR A 162 -11.74 -2.03 11.07
CA THR A 162 -12.37 -3.12 11.83
C THR A 162 -11.35 -3.91 12.64
N VAL A 163 -10.15 -4.10 12.11
CA VAL A 163 -9.07 -4.88 12.72
C VAL A 163 -7.81 -4.03 12.75
N THR A 164 -7.05 -4.05 13.83
CA THR A 164 -5.76 -3.35 13.91
C THR A 164 -4.61 -4.26 13.51
N ALA A 165 -3.45 -3.67 13.16
CA ALA A 165 -2.26 -4.47 12.91
C ALA A 165 -1.91 -5.32 14.14
N ALA A 166 -2.00 -4.75 15.35
CA ALA A 166 -1.72 -5.42 16.63
C ALA A 166 -2.59 -6.67 16.87
N ASP A 167 -3.87 -6.63 16.47
CA ASP A 167 -4.76 -7.79 16.58
C ASP A 167 -4.28 -8.94 15.69
N LEU A 168 -3.83 -8.62 14.47
CA LEU A 168 -3.25 -9.59 13.55
C LEU A 168 -1.91 -10.13 14.06
N GLN A 169 -1.07 -9.26 14.64
CA GLN A 169 0.19 -9.65 15.26
C GLN A 169 -0.03 -10.70 16.34
N LYS A 170 -0.96 -10.40 17.26
CA LYS A 170 -1.32 -11.30 18.34
C LYS A 170 -1.87 -12.64 17.83
N ALA A 171 -2.74 -12.62 16.82
CA ALA A 171 -3.28 -13.83 16.23
C ALA A 171 -2.20 -14.71 15.57
N ILE A 172 -1.13 -14.11 15.02
CA ILE A 172 0.02 -14.83 14.47
C ILE A 172 0.89 -15.42 15.60
N GLU A 173 1.15 -14.64 16.65
CA GLU A 173 1.94 -15.06 17.82
C GLU A 173 1.27 -16.19 18.62
N ASP A 174 -0.06 -16.15 18.77
CA ASP A 174 -0.86 -17.19 19.43
C ASP A 174 -0.75 -18.56 18.71
N GLU A 175 -0.35 -18.56 17.43
CA GLU A 175 -0.11 -19.77 16.64
C GLU A 175 1.35 -20.26 16.71
N GLY A 176 2.19 -19.60 17.52
CA GLY A 176 3.58 -20.01 17.80
C GLY A 176 4.62 -19.43 16.83
N PHE A 177 4.25 -18.43 16.03
CA PHE A 177 5.19 -17.72 15.15
C PHE A 177 5.80 -16.52 15.87
N LYS A 178 7.10 -16.32 15.71
CA LYS A 178 7.77 -15.08 16.10
C LYS A 178 7.68 -14.09 14.96
N MET A 179 7.48 -12.81 15.26
CA MET A 179 7.33 -11.78 14.25
C MET A 179 8.51 -10.82 14.18
N GLY A 180 8.85 -10.44 12.96
CA GLY A 180 9.64 -9.25 12.67
C GLY A 180 8.77 -7.99 12.59
N PRO A 181 9.37 -6.82 12.32
CA PRO A 181 8.63 -5.58 12.16
C PRO A 181 7.70 -5.68 10.95
N ALA A 182 6.42 -5.35 11.13
CA ALA A 182 5.45 -5.35 10.03
C ALA A 182 5.78 -4.23 9.03
N GLU A 183 5.77 -4.57 7.74
CA GLU A 183 6.07 -3.64 6.66
C GLU A 183 4.80 -3.28 5.89
N ASN A 184 4.62 -1.98 5.64
CA ASN A 184 3.48 -1.49 4.89
C ASN A 184 3.77 -1.53 3.39
N THR A 185 2.97 -2.29 2.63
CA THR A 185 3.09 -2.34 1.15
C THR A 185 2.37 -1.18 0.46
N GLY A 186 1.73 -0.30 1.24
CA GLY A 186 0.94 0.85 0.81
C GLY A 186 1.73 1.95 0.09
N ARG A 187 1.21 3.17 0.11
CA ARG A 187 1.79 4.32 -0.62
C ARG A 187 2.76 5.15 0.19
N ILE A 188 2.81 4.99 1.51
CA ILE A 188 3.75 5.72 2.37
C ILE A 188 5.18 5.41 1.89
N GLY A 189 6.00 6.44 1.72
CA GLY A 189 7.35 6.36 1.16
C GLY A 189 7.43 6.27 -0.37
N LYS A 190 6.32 6.08 -1.08
CA LYS A 190 6.29 6.07 -2.55
C LYS A 190 6.14 7.49 -3.11
N LYS A 191 6.59 7.69 -4.34
CA LYS A 191 6.57 9.00 -5.02
C LYS A 191 5.24 9.23 -5.75
N ILE A 192 4.78 10.48 -5.76
CA ILE A 192 3.69 11.00 -6.61
C ILE A 192 4.21 12.19 -7.42
N VAL A 193 3.62 12.40 -8.60
CA VAL A 193 3.93 13.52 -9.47
C VAL A 193 3.21 14.78 -8.98
N ILE A 194 3.96 15.88 -8.85
CA ILE A 194 3.43 17.22 -8.61
C ILE A 194 3.66 18.05 -9.87
N PRO A 195 2.62 18.37 -10.66
CA PRO A 195 2.80 19.18 -11.86
C PRO A 195 3.11 20.64 -11.49
N PRO A 196 3.85 21.39 -12.33
CA PRO A 196 4.12 22.80 -12.10
C PRO A 196 2.83 23.64 -12.14
N ASP A 197 2.80 24.76 -11.41
CA ASP A 197 1.66 25.69 -11.39
C ASP A 197 1.62 26.60 -12.63
N VAL A 198 1.75 26.04 -13.81
CA VAL A 198 1.61 26.80 -15.05
C VAL A 198 0.13 27.14 -15.25
N LEU A 199 -0.16 28.41 -15.54
CA LEU A 199 -1.48 28.85 -15.96
C LEU A 199 -1.67 28.40 -17.42
N ARG A 200 -2.56 27.44 -17.67
CA ARG A 200 -3.22 27.27 -18.97
C ARG A 200 -4.61 27.86 -18.87
#